data_AF-A0A1W9NX60-F1
#
_entry.id   AF-A0A1W9NX60-F1
#
_cell.length_a   1.000
_cell.length_b   1.000
_cell.length_c   1.000
_cell.angle_alpha   90.00
_cell.angle_beta   90.00
_cell.angle_gamma   90.00
#
_symmetry.space_group_name_H-M   'P 1'
#
loop_
_entity.id
_entity.type
_entity.pdbx_description
1 polymer ?
#
loop_
_entity_poly.entity_id
_entity_poly.type
_entity_poly.pdbx_seq_one_letter_code
_entity_poly.pdbx_strand_id
1 'polypeptide(L)'
;RTIDLITAHMLVNVVTHVDLFLIFKELTRVAKSKALMVVNDYNPLSSYQTERSHLVEELFRIENAVSYLANGEPALVWYPSEYITGLLELLGWEIETMELMAIAK
;
A
#
# COMPACT_ATOMS: atom_id res chain seq x y z
N ARG A 1 -13.48 18.50 9.72
CA ARG A 1 -13.33 17.10 9.24
C ARG A 1 -14.64 16.70 8.59
N THR A 2 -14.62 16.23 7.33
CA THR A 2 -15.82 16.09 6.49
C THR A 2 -15.98 14.71 5.84
N ILE A 3 -14.95 13.87 5.87
CA ILE A 3 -14.93 12.58 5.15
C ILE A 3 -15.20 11.42 6.12
N ASP A 4 -16.15 10.56 5.77
CA ASP A 4 -16.53 9.36 6.53
C ASP A 4 -15.81 8.08 6.03
N LEU A 5 -15.46 8.01 4.74
CA LEU A 5 -14.76 6.89 4.11
C LEU A 5 -13.65 7.39 3.19
N ILE A 6 -12.45 6.84 3.37
CA ILE A 6 -11.27 7.07 2.54
C ILE A 6 -10.84 5.74 1.94
N THR A 7 -10.57 5.71 0.64
CA THR A 7 -9.95 4.57 -0.02
C THR A 7 -8.56 4.96 -0.52
N ALA A 8 -7.55 4.19 -0.15
CA ALA A 8 -6.16 4.32 -0.58
C ALA A 8 -5.76 3.06 -1.35
N HIS A 9 -6.33 2.91 -2.54
CA HIS A 9 -6.10 1.78 -3.44
C HIS A 9 -4.96 2.12 -4.41
N MET A 10 -4.01 1.20 -4.61
CA MET A 10 -2.84 1.39 -5.49
C MET A 10 -1.97 2.60 -5.14
N LEU A 11 -2.03 3.09 -3.91
CA LEU A 11 -1.30 4.28 -3.50
C LEU A 11 0.09 3.92 -2.95
N VAL A 12 0.13 2.95 -2.03
CA VAL A 12 1.30 2.67 -1.19
C VAL A 12 2.54 2.35 -2.03
N ASN A 13 2.38 1.60 -3.12
CA ASN A 13 3.51 1.15 -3.92
C ASN A 13 4.05 2.19 -4.91
N VAL A 14 3.38 3.33 -5.11
CA VAL A 14 3.79 4.32 -6.14
C VAL A 14 4.31 5.63 -5.54
N VAL A 15 4.53 5.67 -4.23
CA VAL A 15 5.01 6.86 -3.51
C VAL A 15 6.19 6.50 -2.62
N THR A 16 7.03 7.49 -2.36
CA THR A 16 8.14 7.34 -1.41
C THR A 16 7.64 7.25 0.03
N HIS A 17 8.50 6.83 0.95
CA HIS A 17 8.14 6.69 2.36
C HIS A 17 7.82 8.05 3.02
N VAL A 18 8.51 9.10 2.55
CA VAL A 18 8.26 10.48 2.98
C VAL A 18 6.90 10.96 2.46
N ASP A 19 6.63 10.75 1.17
CA ASP A 19 5.37 11.18 0.57
C ASP A 19 4.19 10.40 1.15
N LEU A 20 4.35 9.09 1.39
CA LEU A 20 3.33 8.26 2.02
C LEU A 20 2.92 8.81 3.39
N PHE A 21 3.90 9.18 4.22
CA PHE A 21 3.63 9.81 5.51
C PHE A 21 2.84 11.11 5.36
N LEU A 22 3.27 11.99 4.45
CA LEU A 22 2.61 13.27 4.22
C LEU A 22 1.17 13.09 3.71
N ILE A 23 0.96 12.14 2.81
CA ILE A 23 -0.36 11.81 2.28
C ILE A 23 -1.26 11.27 3.39
N PHE A 24 -0.82 10.28 4.16
CA PHE A 24 -1.63 9.72 5.25
C PHE A 24 -1.95 10.76 6.33
N LYS A 25 -1.01 11.68 6.61
CA LYS A 25 -1.25 12.81 7.51
C LYS A 25 -2.38 13.71 6.99
N GLU A 26 -2.38 14.04 5.70
CA GLU A 26 -3.45 14.85 5.09
C GLU A 26 -4.79 14.11 5.05
N LEU A 27 -4.79 12.82 4.73
CA LEU A 27 -5.99 11.98 4.79
C LEU A 27 -6.59 11.95 6.21
N THR A 28 -5.73 11.84 7.22
CA THR A 28 -6.11 11.90 8.64
C THR A 28 -6.67 13.28 9.03
N ARG A 29 -6.12 14.36 8.48
CA ARG A 29 -6.59 15.73 8.75
C ARG A 29 -8.02 15.94 8.28
N VAL A 30 -8.41 15.35 7.14
CA VAL A 30 -9.75 15.54 6.55
C VAL A 30 -10.80 14.56 7.10
N ALA A 31 -10.37 13.39 7.58
CA ALA A 31 -11.20 12.33 8.14
C ALA A 31 -11.99 12.80 9.38
N LYS A 32 -13.30 12.51 9.45
CA LYS A 32 -14.12 12.69 10.65
C LYS A 32 -13.67 11.78 11.78
N SER A 33 -14.14 12.08 12.99
CA SER A 33 -14.04 11.12 14.10
C SER A 33 -14.76 9.83 13.71
N LYS A 34 -14.11 8.68 13.92
CA LYS A 34 -14.61 7.34 13.53
C LYS A 34 -14.80 7.13 12.02
N ALA A 35 -14.12 7.91 11.17
CA ALA A 35 -14.07 7.61 9.75
C ALA A 35 -13.39 6.24 9.52
N LEU A 36 -13.63 5.65 8.35
CA LEU A 36 -12.96 4.44 7.90
C LEU A 36 -11.94 4.77 6.82
N MET A 37 -10.75 4.19 6.90
CA MET A 37 -9.76 4.19 5.83
C MET A 37 -9.50 2.76 5.39
N VAL A 38 -9.73 2.49 4.10
CA VAL A 38 -9.41 1.20 3.48
C VAL A 38 -8.13 1.39 2.68
N VAL A 39 -7.04 0.80 3.17
CA VAL A 39 -5.76 0.74 2.46
C VAL A 39 -5.67 -0.63 1.80
N ASN A 40 -5.41 -0.62 0.49
CA ASN A 40 -5.17 -1.85 -0.27
C ASN A 40 -3.89 -1.64 -1.09
N ASP A 41 -2.82 -2.26 -0.61
CA ASP A 41 -1.52 -2.25 -1.26
C ASP A 41 -1.29 -3.54 -2.05
N TYR A 42 -0.40 -3.45 -3.05
CA TYR A 42 0.07 -4.63 -3.75
C TYR A 42 1.13 -5.28 -2.89
N ASN A 43 0.79 -6.41 -2.30
CA ASN A 43 1.76 -7.36 -1.78
C ASN A 43 1.86 -8.56 -2.73
N PRO A 44 2.67 -8.46 -3.81
CA PRO A 44 2.88 -9.59 -4.71
C PRO A 44 3.55 -10.78 -4.01
N LEU A 45 4.16 -10.58 -2.84
CA LEU A 45 4.99 -11.55 -2.13
C LEU A 45 4.19 -12.44 -1.16
N SER A 46 3.11 -11.95 -0.55
CA SER A 46 2.37 -12.70 0.48
C SER A 46 1.10 -13.39 -0.01
N SER A 47 0.42 -12.79 -1.00
CA SER A 47 -0.97 -13.15 -1.34
C SER A 47 -1.11 -14.11 -2.52
N TYR A 48 0.00 -14.54 -3.09
CA TYR A 48 0.04 -15.25 -4.34
C TYR A 48 1.00 -16.45 -4.21
N GLN A 49 0.52 -17.54 -3.61
CA GLN A 49 1.26 -18.81 -3.48
C GLN A 49 0.98 -19.75 -4.67
N THR A 50 0.94 -19.22 -5.89
CA THR A 50 0.71 -20.01 -7.11
C THR A 50 1.86 -19.81 -8.09
N GLU A 51 2.02 -20.70 -9.06
CA GLU A 51 3.06 -20.56 -10.09
C GLU A 51 2.96 -19.22 -10.86
N ARG A 52 1.72 -18.73 -11.11
CA ARG A 52 1.48 -17.45 -11.80
C ARG A 52 1.95 -16.23 -11.00
N SER A 53 2.07 -16.37 -9.70
CA SER A 53 2.42 -15.32 -8.76
C SER A 53 3.86 -14.86 -8.92
N HIS A 54 4.77 -15.83 -9.05
CA HIS A 54 6.18 -15.59 -9.26
C HIS A 54 6.45 -14.87 -10.60
N LEU A 55 5.64 -15.14 -11.63
CA LEU A 55 5.72 -14.43 -12.92
C LEU A 55 5.31 -12.96 -12.77
N VAL A 56 4.25 -12.67 -12.01
CA VAL A 56 3.82 -11.28 -11.75
C VAL A 56 4.87 -10.53 -10.94
N GLU A 57 5.45 -11.16 -9.92
CA GLU A 57 6.56 -10.60 -9.16
C GLU A 57 7.77 -10.29 -10.06
N GLU A 58 8.11 -11.20 -10.98
CA GLU A 58 9.19 -11.01 -11.94
C GLU A 58 8.97 -9.81 -12.86
N LEU A 59 7.74 -9.63 -13.36
CA LEU A 59 7.39 -8.46 -14.17
C LEU A 59 7.63 -7.16 -13.41
N PHE A 60 7.22 -7.07 -12.14
CA PHE A 60 7.48 -5.89 -11.33
C PHE A 60 8.95 -5.64 -11.04
N ARG A 61 9.76 -6.71 -10.86
CA ARG A 61 11.22 -6.57 -10.72
C ARG A 61 11.85 -6.00 -12.00
N ILE A 62 11.41 -6.47 -13.17
CA ILE A 62 11.88 -5.96 -14.46
C ILE A 62 11.48 -4.50 -14.64
N GLU A 63 10.23 -4.14 -14.35
CA GLU A 63 9.74 -2.76 -14.41
C GLU A 63 10.59 -1.82 -13.53
N ASN A 64 10.86 -2.23 -12.30
CA ASN A 64 11.72 -1.46 -11.41
C ASN A 64 13.15 -1.33 -11.92
N ALA A 65 13.75 -2.40 -12.43
CA ALA A 65 15.09 -2.36 -13.00
C ALA A 65 15.16 -1.37 -14.18
N VAL A 66 14.17 -1.38 -15.06
CA VAL A 66 14.08 -0.43 -16.18
C VAL A 66 13.92 1.00 -15.68
N SER A 67 13.05 1.25 -14.69
CA SER A 67 12.87 2.60 -14.14
C SER A 67 14.14 3.12 -13.46
N TYR A 68 14.86 2.29 -12.70
CA TYR A 68 16.13 2.70 -12.12
C TYR A 68 17.15 3.12 -13.19
N LEU A 69 17.23 2.37 -14.29
CA LEU A 69 18.14 2.70 -15.40
C LEU A 69 17.72 3.98 -16.13
N ALA A 70 16.42 4.21 -16.33
CA ALA A 70 15.91 5.34 -17.10
C ALA A 70 15.81 6.64 -16.27
N ASN A 71 15.40 6.53 -15.01
CA ASN A 71 14.95 7.64 -14.17
C ASN A 71 15.77 7.81 -12.88
N GLY A 72 16.60 6.82 -12.51
CA GLY A 72 17.36 6.82 -11.25
C GLY A 72 16.55 6.41 -10.01
N GLU A 73 15.27 6.05 -10.18
CA GLU A 73 14.33 5.75 -9.09
C GLU A 73 13.47 4.52 -9.45
N PRO A 74 12.97 3.76 -8.47
CA PRO A 74 12.10 2.62 -8.73
C PRO A 74 10.74 3.09 -9.28
N ALA A 75 10.10 2.25 -10.11
CA ALA A 75 8.71 2.49 -10.51
C ALA A 75 7.73 2.22 -9.36
N LEU A 76 8.07 1.22 -8.54
CA LEU A 76 7.27 0.72 -7.43
C LEU A 76 8.14 0.52 -6.18
N VAL A 77 7.60 0.84 -5.02
CA VAL A 77 8.21 0.57 -3.71
C VAL A 77 7.37 -0.45 -2.96
N TRP A 78 8.02 -1.36 -2.23
CA TRP A 78 7.34 -2.30 -1.35
C TRP A 78 7.73 -2.02 0.09
N TYR A 79 6.72 -1.91 0.94
CA TYR A 79 6.88 -1.72 2.37
C TYR A 79 6.43 -3.00 3.08
N PRO A 80 7.11 -3.41 4.16
CA PRO A 80 6.56 -4.40 5.08
C PRO A 80 5.19 -3.92 5.59
N SER A 81 4.24 -4.84 5.78
CA SER A 81 2.92 -4.48 6.30
C SER A 81 3.00 -3.74 7.63
N GLU A 82 3.96 -4.13 8.49
CA GLU A 82 4.21 -3.55 9.80
C GLU A 82 4.63 -2.07 9.71
N TYR A 83 5.27 -1.68 8.61
CA TYR A 83 5.63 -0.30 8.37
C TYR A 83 4.38 0.55 8.12
N ILE A 84 3.45 0.04 7.31
CA ILE A 84 2.19 0.72 6.98
C ILE A 84 1.29 0.82 8.21
N THR A 85 1.13 -0.28 8.96
CA THR A 85 0.32 -0.29 10.18
C THR A 85 0.89 0.66 11.23
N GLY A 86 2.19 0.60 11.49
CA GLY A 86 2.85 1.48 12.46
C GLY A 86 2.73 2.97 12.10
N LEU A 87 2.76 3.31 10.81
CA LEU A 87 2.59 4.69 10.36
C LEU A 87 1.15 5.20 10.55
N LEU A 88 0.14 4.36 10.31
CA LEU A 88 -1.26 4.71 10.55
C LEU A 88 -1.58 4.80 12.05
N GLU A 89 -1.04 3.89 12.86
CA GLU A 89 -1.14 3.93 14.33
C GLU A 89 -0.54 5.23 14.89
N LEU A 90 0.64 5.64 14.39
CA LEU A 90 1.27 6.93 14.74
C LEU A 90 0.35 8.12 14.45
N LEU A 91 -0.49 8.03 13.41
CA LEU A 91 -1.47 9.05 13.04
C LEU A 91 -2.81 8.93 13.79
N GLY A 92 -2.93 7.96 14.70
CA GLY A 92 -4.07 7.77 15.58
C GLY A 92 -5.19 6.90 15.01
N TRP A 93 -4.89 6.07 14.02
CA TRP A 93 -5.82 5.08 13.49
C TRP A 93 -5.73 3.76 14.28
N GLU A 94 -6.87 3.14 14.50
CA GLU A 94 -6.97 1.75 14.94
C GLU A 94 -6.98 0.84 13.69
N ILE A 95 -6.21 -0.25 13.73
CA ILE A 95 -5.98 -1.10 12.56
C ILE A 95 -6.73 -2.42 12.70
N GLU A 96 -7.47 -2.77 11.67
CA GLU A 96 -8.03 -4.10 11.46
C GLU A 96 -7.45 -4.65 10.15
N THR A 97 -6.76 -5.79 10.22
CA THR A 97 -6.23 -6.48 9.05
C THR A 97 -7.25 -7.51 8.56
N MET A 98 -7.66 -7.38 7.30
CA MET A 98 -8.50 -8.38 6.65
C MET A 98 -7.70 -9.12 5.59
N GLU A 99 -7.47 -10.42 5.78
CA GLU A 99 -6.99 -11.26 4.70
C GLU A 99 -8.15 -11.55 3.74
N LEU A 100 -8.00 -11.14 2.48
CA LEU A 100 -8.90 -11.59 1.41
C LEU A 100 -8.69 -13.09 1.23
N MET A 101 -9.55 -13.90 1.84
CA MET A 101 -9.61 -15.32 1.54
C MET A 101 -9.84 -15.49 0.03
N ALA A 102 -8.89 -16.12 -0.65
CA ALA A 102 -9.09 -16.52 -2.04
C ALA A 102 -10.33 -17.41 -2.09
N ILE A 103 -11.40 -16.93 -2.73
CA ILE A 103 -12.55 -17.76 -3.04
C ILE A 103 -12.02 -18.83 -4.00
N ALA A 104 -11.80 -20.04 -3.48
CA ALA A 104 -11.49 -21.21 -4.29
C ALA A 104 -12.61 -21.36 -5.34
N LYS A 105 -12.27 -21.13 -6.61
CA LYS A 105 -13.11 -21.48 -7.74
C LYS A 105 -12.73 -22.86 -8.24
#